data_AF-A0A1I0T2L3-F1
#
_entry.id   AF-A0A1I0T2L3-F1
#
_cell.length_a   1.000
_cell.length_b   1.000
_cell.length_c   1.000
_cell.angle_alpha   90.00
_cell.angle_beta   90.00
_cell.angle_gamma   90.00
#
_symmetry.space_group_name_H-M   'P 1'
#
loop_
_entity.id
_entity.type
_entity.pdbx_description
1 polymer ?
#
loop_
_entity_poly.entity_id
_entity_poly.type
_entity_poly.pdbx_seq_one_letter_code
_entity_poly.pdbx_strand_id
1 'polypeptide(L)'
;MSIPLLSETDLEIYRNDLSNPEKSTDELFNRLNGLYQRFATNEQLLTDFEYISALNSLESSYTSKKEHFNKEIAELKKQFKQLDNRIVAAEQKLRHGIPEDLLVMDKIIAEQESIIADQEKLNNAETYIVEEVRKIDIEHGKALQKLEEQERNRETPLKGKFSAFKEQIEIAEKGITLKVRSLSLLAVIGIPLIIDLFFGLAGSPTFSKSSNNIIFNHYIFIISLILIELFLADKIRNRISYVLSITYLKDSLKTLDNLLIENKRKLAEIESAHHISLAEFVKKNGDVLNY
;
A
#
# COMPACT_ATOMS: atom_id res chain seq x y z
N MET A 1 -8.83 1.47 -17.26
CA MET A 1 -8.25 2.83 -17.25
C MET A 1 -7.64 2.99 -15.88
N SER A 2 -6.31 3.04 -15.79
CA SER A 2 -5.60 3.08 -14.52
C SER A 2 -6.01 4.32 -13.71
N ILE A 3 -6.30 4.11 -12.43
CA ILE A 3 -6.63 5.21 -11.52
C ILE A 3 -5.31 5.94 -11.21
N PRO A 4 -5.21 7.27 -11.47
CA PRO A 4 -3.98 8.00 -11.22
C PRO A 4 -3.68 8.09 -9.72
N LEU A 5 -2.40 7.97 -9.36
CA LEU A 5 -1.93 8.08 -7.97
C LEU A 5 -2.38 9.40 -7.32
N LEU A 6 -2.66 9.37 -6.03
CA LEU A 6 -3.01 10.55 -5.26
C LEU A 6 -1.76 11.43 -5.04
N SER A 7 -1.86 12.73 -5.34
CA SER A 7 -0.82 13.72 -5.09
C SER A 7 -1.26 14.80 -4.07
N GLU A 8 -0.31 15.55 -3.52
CA GLU A 8 -0.60 16.70 -2.65
C GLU A 8 -1.40 17.78 -3.37
N THR A 9 -1.16 17.96 -4.68
CA THR A 9 -1.91 18.90 -5.50
C THR A 9 -3.40 18.55 -5.54
N ASP A 10 -3.75 17.26 -5.56
CA ASP A 10 -5.15 16.83 -5.54
C ASP A 10 -5.84 17.16 -4.21
N LEU A 11 -5.11 16.99 -3.10
CA LEU A 11 -5.59 17.35 -1.77
C LEU A 11 -5.77 18.88 -1.63
N GLU A 12 -4.86 19.66 -2.20
CA GLU A 12 -4.94 21.13 -2.20
C GLU A 12 -6.12 21.64 -3.05
N ILE A 13 -6.35 21.04 -4.23
CA ILE A 13 -7.53 21.39 -5.04
C ILE A 13 -8.81 21.06 -4.26
N TYR A 14 -8.87 19.92 -3.58
CA TYR A 14 -10.03 19.57 -2.77
C TYR A 14 -10.20 20.48 -1.55
N ARG A 15 -9.11 20.92 -0.91
CA ARG A 15 -9.13 21.91 0.17
C ARG A 15 -9.72 23.25 -0.30
N ASN A 16 -9.41 23.66 -1.52
CA ASN A 16 -9.98 24.85 -2.14
C ASN A 16 -11.48 24.67 -2.44
N ASP A 17 -11.90 23.50 -2.93
CA ASP A 17 -13.32 23.19 -3.13
C ASP A 17 -14.11 23.22 -1.81
N LEU A 18 -13.54 22.70 -0.72
CA LEU A 18 -14.12 22.76 0.63
C LEU A 18 -14.23 24.19 1.17
N SER A 19 -13.54 25.15 0.58
CA SER A 19 -13.63 26.55 0.98
C SER A 19 -14.72 27.31 0.20
N ASN A 20 -15.29 26.70 -0.84
CA ASN A 20 -16.35 27.27 -1.65
C ASN A 20 -17.74 26.77 -1.17
N PRO A 21 -18.55 27.62 -0.49
CA PRO A 21 -19.87 27.23 0.00
C PRO A 21 -20.93 27.07 -1.10
N GLU A 22 -20.62 27.42 -2.36
CA GLU A 22 -21.53 27.23 -3.50
C GLU A 22 -21.36 25.86 -4.18
N LYS A 23 -20.32 25.10 -3.80
CA LYS A 23 -20.12 23.74 -4.31
C LYS A 23 -21.18 22.80 -3.78
N SER A 24 -21.64 21.90 -4.64
CA SER A 24 -22.58 20.84 -4.25
C SER A 24 -21.91 19.89 -3.25
N THR A 25 -22.56 19.66 -2.11
CA THR A 25 -22.09 18.70 -1.10
C THR A 25 -21.96 17.29 -1.68
N ASP A 26 -22.86 16.89 -2.57
CA ASP A 26 -22.83 15.57 -3.22
C ASP A 26 -21.58 15.44 -4.11
N GLU A 27 -21.19 16.51 -4.81
CA GLU A 27 -19.94 16.54 -5.57
C GLU A 27 -18.72 16.42 -4.65
N LEU A 28 -18.76 17.07 -3.48
CA LEU A 28 -17.67 17.00 -2.50
C LEU A 28 -17.50 15.56 -1.94
N PHE A 29 -18.60 14.89 -1.57
CA PHE A 29 -18.56 13.49 -1.12
C PHE A 29 -18.05 12.54 -2.20
N ASN A 30 -18.55 12.68 -3.44
CA ASN A 30 -18.09 11.88 -4.57
C ASN A 30 -16.59 12.09 -4.84
N ARG A 31 -16.13 13.34 -4.77
CA ARG A 31 -14.70 13.66 -4.95
C ARG A 31 -13.85 13.09 -3.82
N LEU A 32 -14.30 13.18 -2.57
CA LEU A 32 -13.63 12.54 -1.43
C LEU A 32 -13.44 11.04 -1.63
N ASN A 33 -14.49 10.34 -2.04
CA ASN A 33 -14.44 8.91 -2.32
C ASN A 33 -13.42 8.60 -3.43
N GLY A 34 -13.41 9.41 -4.50
CA GLY A 34 -12.39 9.32 -5.56
C GLY A 34 -10.96 9.50 -5.04
N LEU A 35 -10.72 10.44 -4.12
CA LEU A 35 -9.39 10.64 -3.53
C LEU A 35 -8.95 9.44 -2.68
N TYR A 36 -9.86 8.81 -1.93
CA TYR A 36 -9.56 7.57 -1.19
C TYR A 36 -9.26 6.38 -2.11
N GLN A 37 -9.94 6.27 -3.25
CA GLN A 37 -9.63 5.24 -4.26
C GLN A 37 -8.24 5.44 -4.88
N ARG A 38 -7.87 6.70 -5.16
CA ARG A 38 -6.52 7.03 -5.64
C ARG A 38 -5.47 6.73 -4.58
N PHE A 39 -5.74 7.03 -3.31
CA PHE A 39 -4.85 6.65 -2.21
C PHE A 39 -4.70 5.13 -2.06
N ALA A 40 -5.76 4.36 -2.32
CA ALA A 40 -5.67 2.90 -2.34
C ALA A 40 -4.66 2.39 -3.39
N THR A 41 -4.56 3.09 -4.52
CA THR A 41 -3.56 2.79 -5.55
C THR A 41 -2.15 3.11 -5.05
N ASN A 42 -1.96 4.20 -4.30
CA ASN A 42 -0.66 4.52 -3.67
C ASN A 42 -0.21 3.45 -2.66
N GLU A 43 -1.12 2.97 -1.82
CA GLU A 43 -0.81 1.95 -0.81
C GLU A 43 -0.54 0.58 -1.44
N GLN A 44 -1.26 0.23 -2.52
CA GLN A 44 -0.97 -0.97 -3.29
C GLN A 44 0.43 -0.90 -3.92
N LEU A 45 0.74 0.21 -4.59
CA LEU A 45 2.07 0.42 -5.19
C LEU A 45 3.19 0.33 -4.13
N LEU A 46 2.97 0.90 -2.94
CA LEU A 46 3.91 0.78 -1.83
C LEU A 46 4.13 -0.68 -1.41
N THR A 47 3.05 -1.45 -1.33
CA THR A 47 3.09 -2.88 -0.95
C THR A 47 3.86 -3.70 -2.00
N ASP A 48 3.55 -3.49 -3.28
CA ASP A 48 4.22 -4.17 -4.39
C ASP A 48 5.70 -3.80 -4.43
N PHE A 49 6.02 -2.52 -4.21
CA PHE A 49 7.40 -2.03 -4.19
C PHE A 49 8.20 -2.66 -3.04
N GLU A 50 7.64 -2.74 -1.85
CA GLU A 50 8.28 -3.39 -0.71
C GLU A 50 8.55 -4.88 -0.98
N TYR A 51 7.53 -5.60 -1.46
CA TYR A 51 7.63 -7.03 -1.72
C TYR A 51 8.67 -7.33 -2.80
N ILE A 52 8.57 -6.69 -3.96
CA ILE A 52 9.48 -6.94 -5.09
C ILE A 52 10.90 -6.49 -4.75
N SER A 53 11.08 -5.41 -4.00
CA SER A 53 12.43 -4.97 -3.58
C SER A 53 13.07 -5.97 -2.61
N ALA A 54 12.29 -6.48 -1.65
CA ALA A 54 12.74 -7.53 -0.74
C ALA A 54 13.06 -8.84 -1.49
N LEU A 55 12.21 -9.24 -2.44
CA LEU A 55 12.41 -10.42 -3.27
C LEU A 55 13.70 -10.31 -4.09
N ASN A 56 13.89 -9.19 -4.80
CA ASN A 56 15.11 -8.95 -5.59
C ASN A 56 16.37 -8.98 -4.71
N SER A 57 16.31 -8.38 -3.51
CA SER A 57 17.43 -8.40 -2.56
C SER A 57 17.75 -9.84 -2.11
N LEU A 58 16.72 -10.63 -1.81
CA LEU A 58 16.84 -12.02 -1.42
C LEU A 58 17.43 -12.89 -2.54
N GLU A 59 16.95 -12.73 -3.78
CA GLU A 59 17.46 -13.43 -4.96
C GLU A 59 18.90 -13.04 -5.27
N SER A 60 19.24 -11.74 -5.18
CA SER A 60 20.61 -11.27 -5.39
C SER A 60 21.57 -11.84 -4.36
N SER A 61 21.17 -11.88 -3.08
CA SER A 61 21.95 -12.47 -2.00
C SER A 61 22.15 -13.98 -2.20
N TYR A 62 21.08 -14.70 -2.55
CA TYR A 62 21.15 -16.13 -2.85
C TYR A 62 22.07 -16.42 -4.03
N THR A 63 21.92 -15.68 -5.13
CA THR A 63 22.73 -15.85 -6.35
C THR A 63 24.20 -15.56 -6.06
N SER A 64 24.50 -14.48 -5.33
CA SER A 64 25.88 -14.15 -4.96
C SER A 64 26.54 -15.22 -4.09
N LYS A 65 25.82 -15.73 -3.08
CA LYS A 65 26.32 -16.83 -2.24
C LYS A 65 26.54 -18.11 -3.06
N LYS A 66 25.58 -18.47 -3.92
CA LYS A 66 25.68 -19.65 -4.76
C LYS A 66 26.82 -19.55 -5.77
N GLU A 67 27.06 -18.38 -6.34
CA GLU A 67 28.19 -18.15 -7.25
C GLU A 67 29.54 -18.32 -6.53
N HIS A 68 29.67 -17.85 -5.28
CA HIS A 68 30.86 -18.07 -4.46
C HIS A 68 31.16 -19.56 -4.29
N PHE A 69 30.18 -20.35 -3.81
CA PHE A 69 30.38 -21.78 -3.59
C PHE A 69 30.53 -22.57 -4.90
N ASN A 70 29.88 -22.15 -5.99
CA ASN A 70 30.12 -22.76 -7.31
C ASN A 70 31.58 -22.60 -7.77
N LYS A 71 32.22 -21.45 -7.47
CA LYS A 71 33.65 -21.25 -7.75
C LYS A 71 34.51 -22.15 -6.88
N GLU A 72 34.19 -22.29 -5.59
CA GLU A 72 34.91 -23.22 -4.70
C GLU A 72 34.79 -24.68 -5.15
N ILE A 73 33.59 -25.13 -5.54
CA ILE A 73 33.38 -26.48 -6.10
C ILE A 73 34.22 -26.69 -7.36
N ALA A 74 34.30 -25.70 -8.23
CA ALA A 74 35.10 -25.79 -9.46
C ALA A 74 36.60 -25.94 -9.16
N GLU A 75 37.13 -25.21 -8.17
CA GLU A 75 38.53 -25.35 -7.76
C GLU A 75 38.77 -26.69 -7.05
N LEU A 76 37.84 -27.14 -6.22
CA LEU A 76 37.90 -28.45 -5.56
C LEU A 76 37.98 -29.59 -6.59
N LYS A 77 37.13 -29.55 -7.64
CA LYS A 77 37.17 -30.52 -8.75
C LYS A 77 38.51 -30.54 -9.47
N LYS A 78 39.15 -29.38 -9.63
CA LYS A 78 40.48 -29.28 -10.22
C LYS A 78 41.55 -29.88 -9.32
N GLN A 79 41.46 -29.68 -8.01
CA GLN A 79 42.35 -30.30 -7.02
C GLN A 79 42.20 -31.82 -6.99
N PHE A 80 40.96 -32.35 -7.00
CA PHE A 80 40.70 -33.78 -7.13
C PHE A 80 41.32 -34.36 -8.40
N LYS A 81 41.16 -33.70 -9.55
CA LYS A 81 41.79 -34.15 -10.80
C LYS A 81 43.32 -34.18 -10.72
N GLN A 82 43.94 -33.23 -10.01
CA GLN A 82 45.38 -33.24 -9.78
C GLN A 82 45.81 -34.40 -8.87
N LEU A 83 45.02 -34.69 -7.83
CA LEU A 83 45.25 -35.83 -6.95
C LEU A 83 45.10 -37.16 -7.69
N ASP A 84 44.06 -37.32 -8.52
CA ASP A 84 43.87 -38.51 -9.37
C ASP A 84 45.07 -38.75 -10.28
N ASN A 85 45.61 -37.70 -10.90
CA ASN A 85 46.82 -37.82 -11.71
C ASN A 85 48.04 -38.26 -10.88
N ARG A 86 48.18 -37.78 -9.63
CA ARG A 86 49.24 -38.21 -8.71
C ARG A 86 49.07 -39.67 -8.30
N ILE A 87 47.84 -40.11 -8.02
CA ILE A 87 47.50 -41.50 -7.71
C ILE A 87 47.90 -42.40 -8.89
N VAL A 88 47.45 -42.08 -10.11
CA VAL A 88 47.79 -42.87 -11.31
C VAL A 88 49.30 -42.93 -11.52
N ALA A 89 50.02 -41.83 -11.32
CA ALA A 89 51.48 -41.81 -11.44
C ALA A 89 52.17 -42.68 -10.36
N ALA A 90 51.68 -42.66 -9.12
CA ALA A 90 52.18 -43.51 -8.04
C ALA A 90 51.88 -45.01 -8.32
N GLU A 91 50.67 -45.33 -8.78
CA GLU A 91 50.29 -46.69 -9.18
C GLU A 91 51.13 -47.21 -10.35
N GLN A 92 51.41 -46.38 -11.35
CA GLN A 92 52.30 -46.73 -12.45
C GLN A 92 53.70 -47.06 -11.92
N LYS A 93 54.27 -46.24 -11.03
CA LYS A 93 55.59 -46.52 -10.44
C LYS A 93 55.63 -47.86 -9.72
N LEU A 94 54.57 -48.21 -8.98
CA LEU A 94 54.45 -49.50 -8.30
C LEU A 94 54.29 -50.68 -9.27
N ARG A 95 53.58 -50.49 -10.39
CA ARG A 95 53.41 -51.53 -11.44
C ARG A 95 54.72 -51.88 -12.15
N HIS A 96 55.71 -50.99 -12.18
CA HIS A 96 57.04 -51.27 -12.77
C HIS A 96 57.95 -52.12 -11.86
N GLY A 97 57.46 -52.54 -10.68
CA GLY A 97 58.16 -53.39 -9.72
C GLY A 97 58.37 -52.69 -8.38
N ILE A 98 58.46 -53.47 -7.30
CA ILE A 98 58.85 -52.95 -5.98
C ILE A 98 60.36 -52.63 -6.06
N PRO A 99 60.79 -51.40 -5.78
CA PRO A 99 62.21 -51.06 -5.79
C PRO A 99 62.98 -51.94 -4.80
N GLU A 100 64.15 -52.46 -5.23
CA GLU A 100 65.06 -53.20 -4.34
C GLU A 100 65.81 -52.26 -3.37
N ASP A 101 65.83 -50.96 -3.66
CA ASP A 101 66.43 -49.92 -2.83
C ASP A 101 65.43 -49.40 -1.79
N LEU A 102 65.79 -49.57 -0.50
CA LEU A 102 65.01 -49.13 0.66
C LEU A 102 64.71 -47.62 0.63
N LEU A 103 65.64 -46.79 0.16
CA LEU A 103 65.44 -45.33 0.09
C LEU A 103 64.38 -44.94 -0.94
N VAL A 104 64.29 -45.70 -2.03
CA VAL A 104 63.27 -45.49 -3.07
C VAL A 104 61.92 -45.97 -2.57
N MET A 105 61.88 -47.06 -1.81
CA MET A 105 60.68 -47.57 -1.17
C MET A 105 60.12 -46.57 -0.14
N ASP A 106 60.95 -46.02 0.74
CA ASP A 106 60.54 -45.00 1.72
C ASP A 106 59.95 -43.75 1.05
N LYS A 107 60.52 -43.34 -0.09
CA LYS A 107 60.02 -42.20 -0.85
C LYS A 107 58.65 -42.47 -1.48
N ILE A 108 58.37 -43.69 -1.91
CA ILE A 108 57.05 -44.08 -2.44
C ILE A 108 56.02 -44.12 -1.32
N ILE A 109 56.37 -44.67 -0.15
CA ILE A 109 55.50 -44.71 1.03
C ILE A 109 55.14 -43.29 1.47
N ALA A 110 56.12 -42.40 1.60
CA ALA A 110 55.88 -41.01 1.97
C ALA A 110 54.97 -40.28 0.96
N GLU A 111 55.11 -40.55 -0.34
CA GLU A 111 54.20 -39.99 -1.37
C GLU A 111 52.78 -40.55 -1.23
N GLN A 112 52.62 -41.85 -0.94
CA GLN A 112 51.30 -42.46 -0.71
C GLN A 112 50.62 -41.90 0.55
N GLU A 113 51.37 -41.74 1.65
CA GLU A 113 50.87 -41.11 2.87
C GLU A 113 50.46 -39.65 2.62
N SER A 114 51.24 -38.89 1.84
CA SER A 114 50.88 -37.54 1.41
C SER A 114 49.62 -37.52 0.55
N ILE A 115 49.46 -38.45 -0.39
CA ILE A 115 48.26 -38.58 -1.23
C ILE A 115 47.03 -38.86 -0.37
N ILE A 116 47.13 -39.76 0.61
CA ILE A 116 46.02 -40.09 1.52
C ILE A 116 45.63 -38.86 2.36
N ALA A 117 46.60 -38.15 2.92
CA ALA A 117 46.34 -36.94 3.69
C ALA A 117 45.67 -35.83 2.84
N ASP A 118 46.12 -35.65 1.60
CA ASP A 118 45.51 -34.70 0.66
C ASP A 118 44.09 -35.15 0.27
N GLN A 119 43.84 -36.45 0.09
CA GLN A 119 42.52 -36.99 -0.19
C GLN A 119 41.53 -36.73 0.95
N GLU A 120 41.95 -37.01 2.19
CA GLU A 120 41.11 -36.77 3.37
C GLU A 120 40.78 -35.27 3.51
N LYS A 121 41.76 -34.40 3.27
CA LYS A 121 41.56 -32.95 3.28
C LYS A 121 40.56 -32.49 2.21
N LEU A 122 40.67 -33.02 0.99
CA LEU A 122 39.73 -32.68 -0.10
C LEU A 122 38.32 -33.20 0.17
N ASN A 123 38.18 -34.42 0.71
CA ASN A 123 36.88 -34.98 1.09
C ASN A 123 36.20 -34.18 2.21
N ASN A 124 36.97 -33.73 3.20
CA ASN A 124 36.45 -32.87 4.27
C ASN A 124 36.00 -31.51 3.72
N ALA A 125 36.77 -30.93 2.79
CA ALA A 125 36.40 -29.69 2.13
C ALA A 125 35.15 -29.86 1.23
N GLU A 126 35.01 -30.99 0.53
CA GLU A 126 33.80 -31.30 -0.24
C GLU A 126 32.57 -31.36 0.65
N THR A 127 32.66 -32.13 1.74
CA THR A 127 31.57 -32.31 2.71
C THR A 127 31.13 -30.98 3.28
N TYR A 128 32.09 -30.13 3.68
CA TYR A 128 31.83 -28.79 4.18
C TYR A 128 31.09 -27.91 3.16
N ILE A 129 31.58 -27.85 1.90
CA ILE A 129 30.95 -27.03 0.86
C ILE A 129 29.53 -27.50 0.55
N VAL A 130 29.31 -28.81 0.47
CA VAL A 130 27.96 -29.37 0.24
C VAL A 130 27.00 -29.02 1.38
N GLU A 131 27.46 -29.07 2.64
CA GLU A 131 26.67 -28.66 3.78
C GLU A 131 26.34 -27.16 3.76
N GLU A 132 27.30 -26.30 3.42
CA GLU A 132 27.08 -24.86 3.33
C GLU A 132 26.10 -24.50 2.20
N VAL A 133 26.22 -25.11 1.02
CA VAL A 133 25.24 -24.93 -0.07
C VAL A 133 23.84 -25.35 0.39
N ARG A 134 23.73 -26.50 1.09
CA ARG A 134 22.45 -26.96 1.63
C ARG A 134 21.86 -25.97 2.65
N LYS A 135 22.69 -25.39 3.52
CA LYS A 135 22.24 -24.35 4.47
C LYS A 135 21.70 -23.13 3.73
N ILE A 136 22.40 -22.67 2.69
CA ILE A 136 21.98 -21.53 1.88
C ILE A 136 20.63 -21.78 1.21
N ASP A 137 20.43 -22.96 0.62
CA ASP A 137 19.16 -23.33 -0.01
C ASP A 137 18.01 -23.34 1.01
N ILE A 138 18.25 -23.89 2.20
CA ILE A 138 17.26 -23.92 3.30
C ILE A 138 16.95 -22.51 3.81
N GLU A 139 17.97 -21.68 4.03
CA GLU A 139 17.80 -20.30 4.49
C GLU A 139 17.01 -19.47 3.47
N HIS A 140 17.34 -19.59 2.19
CA HIS A 140 16.62 -18.93 1.11
C HIS A 140 15.16 -19.37 1.04
N GLY A 141 14.90 -20.69 1.10
CA GLY A 141 13.53 -21.21 1.11
C GLY A 141 12.70 -20.72 2.30
N LYS A 142 13.29 -20.67 3.50
CA LYS A 142 12.62 -20.12 4.69
C LYS A 142 12.35 -18.62 4.58
N ALA A 143 13.31 -17.86 4.07
CA ALA A 143 13.15 -16.43 3.86
C ALA A 143 12.08 -16.12 2.82
N LEU A 144 12.02 -16.90 1.74
CA LEU A 144 11.01 -16.77 0.69
C LEU A 144 9.61 -17.07 1.23
N GLN A 145 9.43 -18.19 1.95
CA GLN A 145 8.14 -18.50 2.58
C GLN A 145 7.66 -17.42 3.53
N LYS A 146 8.57 -16.85 4.34
CA LYS A 146 8.25 -15.75 5.24
C LYS A 146 7.80 -14.51 4.48
N LEU A 147 8.45 -14.20 3.35
CA LEU A 147 8.10 -13.06 2.51
C LEU A 147 6.70 -13.23 1.88
N GLU A 148 6.41 -14.41 1.33
CA GLU A 148 5.09 -14.74 0.77
C GLU A 148 3.98 -14.75 1.83
N GLU A 149 4.28 -15.19 3.06
CA GLU A 149 3.33 -15.12 4.16
C GLU A 149 3.08 -13.66 4.60
N GLN A 150 4.11 -12.82 4.63
CA GLN A 150 3.98 -11.39 4.91
C GLN A 150 3.14 -10.68 3.84
N GLU A 151 3.32 -11.00 2.56
CA GLU A 151 2.52 -10.46 1.46
C GLU A 151 1.03 -10.83 1.63
N ARG A 152 0.73 -12.12 1.81
CA ARG A 152 -0.66 -12.60 2.02
C ARG A 152 -1.33 -11.98 3.25
N ASN A 153 -0.57 -11.83 4.34
CA ASN A 153 -1.06 -11.21 5.57
C ASN A 153 -1.31 -9.70 5.43
N ARG A 154 -0.78 -9.04 4.38
CA ARG A 154 -0.96 -7.61 4.11
C ARG A 154 -2.08 -7.32 3.11
N GLU A 155 -2.26 -8.15 2.08
CA GLU A 155 -3.30 -7.93 1.07
C GLU A 155 -4.73 -7.95 1.66
N THR A 156 -4.99 -8.85 2.60
CA THR A 156 -6.34 -9.03 3.17
C THR A 156 -6.78 -7.83 4.03
N PRO A 157 -5.96 -7.32 4.97
CA PRO A 157 -6.26 -6.09 5.70
C PRO A 157 -6.38 -4.85 4.81
N LEU A 158 -5.63 -4.78 3.72
CA LEU A 158 -5.63 -3.62 2.82
C LEU A 158 -7.00 -3.40 2.19
N LYS A 159 -7.59 -4.47 1.62
CA LYS A 159 -8.94 -4.45 1.04
C LYS A 159 -10.01 -4.14 2.09
N GLY A 160 -9.86 -4.67 3.31
CA GLY A 160 -10.74 -4.38 4.45
C GLY A 160 -10.70 -2.91 4.88
N LYS A 161 -9.51 -2.30 4.92
CA LYS A 161 -9.32 -0.89 5.31
C LYS A 161 -10.01 0.07 4.33
N PHE A 162 -9.88 -0.15 3.02
CA PHE A 162 -10.50 0.72 2.01
C PHE A 162 -12.01 0.55 1.89
N SER A 163 -12.52 -0.67 2.04
CA SER A 163 -13.96 -0.90 2.12
C SER A 163 -14.57 -0.20 3.35
N ALA A 164 -13.90 -0.24 4.50
CA ALA A 164 -14.33 0.49 5.69
C ALA A 164 -14.35 2.01 5.48
N PHE A 165 -13.36 2.61 4.81
CA PHE A 165 -13.40 4.05 4.49
C PHE A 165 -14.57 4.40 3.56
N LYS A 166 -14.80 3.60 2.52
CA LYS A 166 -15.92 3.80 1.61
C LYS A 166 -17.27 3.74 2.34
N GLU A 167 -17.44 2.74 3.20
CA GLU A 167 -18.66 2.57 3.99
C GLU A 167 -18.87 3.74 4.96
N GLN A 168 -17.82 4.19 5.65
CA GLN A 168 -17.91 5.35 6.56
C GLN A 168 -18.34 6.63 5.83
N ILE A 169 -17.82 6.87 4.62
CA ILE A 169 -18.19 8.02 3.80
C ILE A 169 -19.67 7.91 3.37
N GLU A 170 -20.11 6.73 2.93
CA GLU A 170 -21.50 6.51 2.50
C GLU A 170 -22.50 6.65 3.66
N ILE A 171 -22.15 6.15 4.85
CA ILE A 171 -22.96 6.32 6.06
C ILE A 171 -23.05 7.80 6.45
N ALA A 172 -21.93 8.52 6.40
CA ALA A 172 -21.89 9.95 6.71
C ALA A 172 -22.74 10.77 5.73
N GLU A 173 -22.61 10.50 4.42
CA GLU A 173 -23.39 11.14 3.36
C GLU A 173 -24.90 10.93 3.55
N LYS A 174 -25.33 9.68 3.79
CA LYS A 174 -26.73 9.35 4.06
C LYS A 174 -27.24 10.02 5.32
N GLY A 175 -26.45 9.99 6.39
CA GLY A 175 -26.79 10.61 7.68
C GLY A 175 -26.97 12.13 7.57
N ILE A 176 -26.07 12.79 6.83
CA ILE A 176 -26.16 14.24 6.58
C ILE A 176 -27.36 14.55 5.69
N THR A 177 -27.58 13.78 4.62
CA THR A 177 -28.73 13.97 3.72
C THR A 177 -30.06 13.90 4.47
N LEU A 178 -30.20 12.95 5.41
CA LEU A 178 -31.39 12.84 6.26
C LEU A 178 -31.56 14.07 7.17
N LYS A 179 -30.48 14.53 7.83
CA LYS A 179 -30.51 15.75 8.67
C LYS A 179 -30.87 16.99 7.86
N VAL A 180 -30.32 17.12 6.64
CA VAL A 180 -30.62 18.21 5.71
C VAL A 180 -32.09 18.22 5.35
N ARG A 181 -32.68 17.05 5.02
CA ARG A 181 -34.12 16.97 4.71
C ARG A 181 -34.98 17.48 5.87
N SER A 182 -34.71 17.04 7.10
CA SER A 182 -35.46 17.47 8.28
C SER A 182 -35.28 18.95 8.61
N LEU A 183 -34.04 19.46 8.58
CA LEU A 183 -33.74 20.86 8.91
C LEU A 183 -34.20 21.83 7.82
N SER A 184 -34.08 21.45 6.55
CA SER A 184 -34.61 22.25 5.44
C SER A 184 -36.12 22.35 5.50
N LEU A 185 -36.83 21.26 5.83
CA LEU A 185 -38.28 21.31 6.04
C LEU A 185 -38.67 22.30 7.15
N LEU A 186 -37.97 22.26 8.29
CA LEU A 186 -38.20 23.20 9.39
C LEU A 186 -37.93 24.65 8.97
N ALA A 187 -36.90 24.91 8.18
CA ALA A 187 -36.61 26.27 7.69
C ALA A 187 -37.64 26.75 6.65
N VAL A 188 -38.01 25.89 5.69
CA VAL A 188 -38.98 26.20 4.63
C VAL A 188 -40.37 26.47 5.21
N ILE A 189 -40.78 25.77 6.27
CA ILE A 189 -42.07 26.01 6.95
C ILE A 189 -41.94 27.13 8.00
N GLY A 190 -40.83 27.17 8.73
CA GLY A 190 -40.61 28.09 9.85
C GLY A 190 -40.45 29.55 9.44
N ILE A 191 -39.77 29.83 8.33
CA ILE A 191 -39.61 31.21 7.84
C ILE A 191 -40.96 31.86 7.48
N PRO A 192 -41.84 31.21 6.67
CA PRO A 192 -43.21 31.69 6.45
C PRO A 192 -44.00 31.93 7.75
N LEU A 193 -43.89 31.03 8.74
CA LEU A 193 -44.58 31.18 10.03
C LEU A 193 -44.10 32.41 10.81
N ILE A 194 -42.80 32.68 10.82
CA ILE A 194 -42.23 33.87 11.48
C ILE A 194 -42.68 35.15 10.78
N ILE A 195 -42.69 35.15 9.43
CA ILE A 195 -43.17 36.28 8.63
C ILE A 195 -44.65 36.56 8.96
N ASP A 196 -45.49 35.52 8.96
CA ASP A 196 -46.92 35.63 9.26
C ASP A 196 -47.17 36.19 10.66
N LEU A 197 -46.41 35.73 11.65
CA LEU A 197 -46.50 36.21 13.04
C LEU A 197 -46.04 37.67 13.18
N PHE A 198 -44.98 38.08 12.48
CA PHE A 198 -44.52 39.47 12.47
C PHE A 198 -45.57 40.42 11.89
N PHE A 199 -46.17 40.06 10.74
CA PHE A 199 -47.24 40.87 10.13
C PHE A 199 -48.52 40.90 10.97
N GLY A 200 -48.83 39.81 11.68
CA GLY A 200 -49.92 39.76 12.65
C GLY A 200 -49.71 40.69 13.86
N LEU A 201 -48.48 40.79 14.37
CA LEU A 201 -48.12 41.69 15.48
C LEU A 201 -48.00 43.17 15.05
N ALA A 202 -47.58 43.43 13.82
CA ALA A 202 -47.41 44.78 13.27
C ALA A 202 -48.74 45.49 12.91
N GLY A 203 -49.88 44.86 13.18
CA GLY A 203 -51.20 45.45 12.95
C GLY A 203 -51.57 45.55 11.47
N SER A 204 -50.96 44.74 10.60
CA SER A 204 -51.38 44.63 9.21
C SER A 204 -52.86 44.22 9.19
N PRO A 205 -53.72 44.90 8.42
CA PRO A 205 -55.15 44.64 8.48
C PRO A 205 -55.42 43.22 7.99
N THR A 206 -55.83 42.36 8.92
CA THR A 206 -56.61 41.17 8.61
C THR A 206 -57.79 41.63 7.77
N PHE A 207 -57.86 41.22 6.51
CA PHE A 207 -59.03 41.50 5.67
C PHE A 207 -60.31 40.83 6.21
N SER A 208 -60.23 39.99 7.26
CA SER A 208 -61.38 39.41 7.94
C SER A 208 -61.72 40.13 9.25
N LYS A 209 -62.71 41.03 9.19
CA LYS A 209 -63.52 41.39 10.37
C LYS A 209 -64.42 40.21 10.75
N SER A 210 -63.90 39.18 11.42
CA SER A 210 -64.69 38.33 12.34
C SER A 210 -63.82 37.25 12.98
N SER A 211 -63.77 37.28 14.31
CA SER A 211 -63.67 36.14 15.25
C SER A 211 -62.80 34.92 14.92
N ASN A 212 -61.75 34.74 15.74
CA ASN A 212 -61.28 33.48 16.33
C ASN A 212 -60.78 32.33 15.46
N ASN A 213 -60.52 32.52 14.17
CA ASN A 213 -59.79 31.52 13.40
C ASN A 213 -58.41 32.03 13.08
N ILE A 214 -57.43 31.52 13.83
CA ILE A 214 -55.98 31.69 13.60
C ILE A 214 -55.64 31.49 12.11
N ILE A 215 -56.44 30.69 11.40
CA ILE A 215 -56.31 30.24 10.00
C ILE A 215 -56.54 31.31 8.90
N PHE A 216 -57.13 32.49 9.15
CA PHE A 216 -57.39 33.49 8.08
C PHE A 216 -56.37 34.64 7.95
N ASN A 217 -55.37 34.74 8.84
CA ASN A 217 -54.17 35.55 8.60
C ASN A 217 -53.23 34.97 7.51
N HIS A 218 -53.50 33.73 7.09
CA HIS A 218 -52.58 32.84 6.38
C HIS A 218 -52.34 33.12 4.89
N TYR A 219 -52.92 34.15 4.27
CA TYR A 219 -52.56 34.45 2.88
C TYR A 219 -51.10 34.88 2.78
N ILE A 220 -50.60 35.63 3.77
CA ILE A 220 -49.18 36.01 3.87
C ILE A 220 -48.33 34.76 4.08
N PHE A 221 -48.73 33.85 4.98
CA PHE A 221 -48.11 32.53 5.12
C PHE A 221 -48.06 31.74 3.81
N ILE A 222 -49.18 31.59 3.08
CA ILE A 222 -49.24 30.81 1.84
C ILE A 222 -48.38 31.46 0.74
N ILE A 223 -48.47 32.78 0.58
CA ILE A 223 -47.67 33.52 -0.41
C ILE A 223 -46.18 33.41 -0.09
N SER A 224 -45.79 33.60 1.17
CA SER A 224 -44.39 33.48 1.60
C SER A 224 -43.88 32.05 1.48
N LEU A 225 -44.69 31.04 1.78
CA LEU A 225 -44.36 29.63 1.57
C LEU A 225 -44.10 29.33 0.09
N ILE A 226 -44.97 29.77 -0.82
CA ILE A 226 -44.80 29.58 -2.27
C ILE A 226 -43.53 30.29 -2.76
N LEU A 227 -43.30 31.54 -2.34
CA LEU A 227 -42.11 32.30 -2.72
C LEU A 227 -40.82 31.66 -2.20
N ILE A 228 -40.83 31.17 -0.96
CA ILE A 228 -39.67 30.49 -0.37
C ILE A 228 -39.41 29.16 -1.07
N GLU A 229 -40.44 28.37 -1.36
CA GLU A 229 -40.29 27.11 -2.07
C GLU A 229 -39.72 27.33 -3.48
N LEU A 230 -40.23 28.31 -4.22
CA LEU A 230 -39.79 28.57 -5.60
C LEU A 230 -38.41 29.23 -5.71
N PHE A 231 -38.04 30.10 -4.77
CA PHE A 231 -36.84 30.94 -4.92
C PHE A 231 -35.73 30.65 -3.90
N LEU A 232 -36.04 30.13 -2.71
CA LEU A 232 -35.09 30.02 -1.60
C LEU A 232 -34.85 28.59 -1.10
N ALA A 233 -35.76 27.64 -1.32
CA ALA A 233 -35.68 26.30 -0.74
C ALA A 233 -34.38 25.57 -1.12
N ASP A 234 -33.98 25.62 -2.39
CA ASP A 234 -32.72 25.01 -2.84
C ASP A 234 -31.50 25.68 -2.22
N LYS A 235 -31.51 27.02 -2.09
CA LYS A 235 -30.42 27.76 -1.46
C LYS A 235 -30.31 27.45 0.04
N ILE A 236 -31.45 27.32 0.72
CA ILE A 236 -31.54 26.91 2.12
C ILE A 236 -31.01 25.48 2.27
N ARG A 237 -31.47 24.55 1.43
CA ARG A 237 -31.03 23.15 1.45
C ARG A 237 -29.53 23.02 1.20
N ASN A 238 -28.99 23.70 0.20
CA ASN A 238 -27.55 23.67 -0.11
C ASN A 238 -26.72 24.28 1.03
N ARG A 239 -27.17 25.38 1.62
CA ARG A 239 -26.46 26.01 2.74
C ARG A 239 -26.45 25.13 3.99
N ILE A 240 -27.59 24.53 4.34
CA ILE A 240 -27.70 23.58 5.46
C ILE A 240 -26.84 22.34 5.18
N SER A 241 -26.88 21.82 3.94
CA SER A 241 -26.06 20.69 3.52
C SER A 241 -24.57 20.97 3.71
N TYR A 242 -24.08 22.09 3.21
CA TYR A 242 -22.69 22.49 3.35
C TYR A 242 -22.28 22.66 4.82
N VAL A 243 -23.09 23.34 5.64
CA VAL A 243 -22.77 23.54 7.06
C VAL A 243 -22.70 22.22 7.84
N LEU A 244 -23.57 21.26 7.52
CA LEU A 244 -23.59 19.97 8.20
C LEU A 244 -22.50 19.02 7.70
N SER A 245 -22.08 19.13 6.44
CA SER A 245 -21.06 18.26 5.85
C SER A 245 -19.63 18.74 6.06
N ILE A 246 -19.40 20.07 6.14
CA ILE A 246 -18.05 20.64 6.03
C ILE A 246 -17.09 20.15 7.11
N THR A 247 -17.56 19.96 8.34
CA THR A 247 -16.72 19.46 9.43
C THR A 247 -16.22 18.05 9.13
N TYR A 248 -17.14 17.14 8.75
CA TYR A 248 -16.79 15.77 8.39
C TYR A 248 -15.81 15.74 7.20
N LEU A 249 -16.11 16.50 6.14
CA LEU A 249 -15.27 16.51 4.94
C LEU A 249 -13.86 17.05 5.22
N LYS A 250 -13.72 18.06 6.09
CA LYS A 250 -12.42 18.58 6.54
C LYS A 250 -11.64 17.57 7.38
N ASP A 251 -12.32 16.89 8.30
CA ASP A 251 -11.69 15.87 9.14
C ASP A 251 -11.23 14.67 8.31
N SER A 252 -12.05 14.19 7.38
CA SER A 252 -11.68 13.13 6.43
C SER A 252 -10.52 13.54 5.54
N LEU A 253 -10.50 14.79 5.03
CA LEU A 253 -9.37 15.31 4.27
C LEU A 253 -8.08 15.31 5.10
N LYS A 254 -8.14 15.73 6.37
CA LYS A 254 -6.99 15.72 7.28
C LYS A 254 -6.48 14.30 7.52
N THR A 255 -7.39 13.34 7.70
CA THR A 255 -7.01 11.93 7.82
C THR A 255 -6.32 11.43 6.55
N LEU A 256 -6.84 11.77 5.37
CA LEU A 256 -6.23 11.38 4.10
C LEU A 256 -4.85 12.01 3.89
N ASP A 257 -4.68 13.27 4.29
CA ASP A 257 -3.39 13.99 4.26
C ASP A 257 -2.34 13.30 5.13
N ASN A 258 -2.70 12.96 6.38
CA ASN A 258 -1.82 12.20 7.27
C ASN A 258 -1.44 10.83 6.71
N LEU A 259 -2.40 10.13 6.11
CA LEU A 259 -2.17 8.83 5.47
C LEU A 259 -1.21 8.96 4.27
N LEU A 260 -1.34 10.02 3.47
CA LEU A 260 -0.43 10.29 2.35
C LEU A 260 1.00 10.59 2.83
N ILE A 261 1.14 11.37 3.90
CA ILE A 261 2.45 11.66 4.52
C ILE A 261 3.11 10.38 5.04
N GLU A 262 2.34 9.52 5.72
CA GLU A 262 2.85 8.23 6.21
C GLU A 262 3.28 7.31 5.07
N ASN A 263 2.48 7.24 4.00
CA ASN A 263 2.79 6.46 2.80
C ASN A 263 4.11 6.93 2.16
N LYS A 264 4.29 8.25 1.99
CA LYS A 264 5.56 8.83 1.47
C LYS A 264 6.75 8.54 2.37
N ARG A 265 6.57 8.59 3.70
CA ARG A 265 7.64 8.27 4.66
C ARG A 265 8.08 6.81 4.52
N LYS A 266 7.13 5.87 4.47
CA LYS A 266 7.42 4.44 4.26
C LYS A 266 8.11 4.20 2.91
N LEU A 267 7.67 4.91 1.88
CA LEU A 267 8.30 4.83 0.56
C LEU A 267 9.78 5.21 0.64
N ALA A 268 10.10 6.35 1.27
CA ALA A 268 11.49 6.77 1.46
C ALA A 268 12.31 5.80 2.32
N GLU A 269 11.70 5.18 3.34
CA GLU A 269 12.34 4.13 4.15
C GLU A 269 12.73 2.92 3.29
N ILE A 270 11.84 2.47 2.41
CA ILE A 270 12.08 1.33 1.49
C ILE A 270 13.15 1.69 0.46
N GLU A 271 13.07 2.88 -0.15
CA GLU A 271 14.09 3.36 -1.09
C GLU A 271 15.48 3.39 -0.45
N SER A 272 15.56 3.86 0.80
CA SER A 272 16.81 3.87 1.56
C SER A 272 17.30 2.46 1.92
N ALA A 273 16.40 1.54 2.25
CA ALA A 273 16.76 0.17 2.67
C ALA A 273 17.23 -0.69 1.50
N HIS A 274 16.65 -0.51 0.32
CA HIS A 274 16.93 -1.34 -0.86
C HIS A 274 17.80 -0.65 -1.92
N HIS A 275 18.12 0.64 -1.74
CA HIS A 275 18.91 1.44 -2.69
C HIS A 275 18.34 1.45 -4.12
N ILE A 276 17.01 1.39 -4.24
CA ILE A 276 16.27 1.43 -5.50
C ILE A 276 15.25 2.55 -5.38
N SER A 277 15.19 3.45 -6.36
CA SER A 277 14.14 4.47 -6.39
C SER A 277 12.81 3.91 -6.93
N LEU A 278 11.68 4.46 -6.49
CA LEU A 278 10.37 4.08 -7.02
C LEU A 278 10.30 4.26 -8.55
N ALA A 279 10.93 5.31 -9.08
CA ALA A 279 10.96 5.57 -10.52
C ALA A 279 11.68 4.45 -11.30
N GLU A 280 12.79 3.95 -10.77
CA GLU A 280 13.50 2.81 -11.36
C GLU A 280 12.71 1.52 -11.22
N PHE A 281 12.05 1.33 -10.08
CA PHE A 281 11.17 0.19 -9.83
C PHE A 281 10.02 0.13 -10.84
N VAL A 282 9.29 1.23 -11.04
CA VAL A 282 8.19 1.33 -12.00
C VAL A 282 8.70 1.12 -13.42
N LYS A 283 9.88 1.65 -13.77
CA LYS A 283 10.49 1.43 -15.09
C LYS A 283 10.86 -0.03 -15.35
N LYS A 284 11.34 -0.74 -14.32
CA LYS A 284 11.79 -2.14 -14.43
C LYS A 284 10.64 -3.14 -14.38
N ASN A 285 9.57 -2.83 -13.63
CA ASN A 285 8.45 -3.74 -13.37
C ASN A 285 7.12 -3.25 -13.97
N GLY A 286 7.15 -2.20 -14.80
CA GLY A 286 5.94 -1.59 -15.37
C GLY A 286 5.07 -2.55 -16.19
N ASP A 287 5.66 -3.58 -16.80
CA ASP A 287 4.90 -4.63 -17.51
C ASP A 287 4.16 -5.58 -16.56
N VAL A 288 4.68 -5.77 -15.34
CA VAL A 288 4.10 -6.63 -14.28
C VAL A 288 3.05 -5.87 -13.46
N LEU A 289 3.21 -4.55 -13.33
CA LEU A 289 2.34 -3.64 -12.57
C LEU A 289 1.21 -3.03 -13.42
N ASN A 290 0.86 -3.63 -14.56
CA ASN A 290 -0.23 -3.13 -15.41
C ASN A 290 -1.59 -3.21 -14.67
N TYR A 291 -1.96 -2.09 -14.04
CA TYR A 291 -3.29 -1.74 -13.55
C TYR A 291 -4.13 -1.06 -14.64
#